data_AF-A0A7X8H8Q2-F1
#
_entry.id   AF-A0A7X8H8Q2-F1
#
_cell.length_a   1.000
_cell.length_b   1.000
_cell.length_c   1.000
_cell.angle_alpha   90.00
_cell.angle_beta   90.00
_cell.angle_gamma   90.00
#
_symmetry.space_group_name_H-M   'P 1'
#
loop_
_entity.id
_entity.type
_entity.pdbx_description
1 polymer ?
#
loop_
_entity_poly.entity_id
_entity_poly.type
_entity_poly.pdbx_seq_one_letter_code
_entity_poly.pdbx_strand_id
1 'polypeptide(L)' 'MSKPIIEDSYLYVASKKSKVFHNITCEHVATIKEENLIYFQSLEEVQKSGRRGCKNCKPQE' A
#
# COMPACT_ATOMS: atom_id res chain seq x y z
N MET A 1 20.71 17.42 16.20
CA MET A 1 20.61 17.37 14.72
C MET A 1 19.75 16.16 14.39
N SER A 2 18.45 16.39 14.22
CA SER A 2 17.44 15.34 14.08
C SER A 2 17.52 14.77 12.66
N LYS A 3 18.26 13.67 12.47
CA LYS A 3 18.07 12.84 11.27
C LYS A 3 16.65 12.29 11.36
N PRO A 4 15.74 12.56 10.40
CA PRO A 4 14.50 11.81 10.37
C PRO A 4 14.90 10.37 10.07
N ILE A 5 14.63 9.48 11.01
CA ILE A 5 14.76 8.04 10.82
C ILE A 5 13.59 7.69 9.90
N ILE A 6 13.75 7.90 8.60
CA ILE A 6 12.82 7.38 7.60
C ILE A 6 13.18 5.89 7.49
N GLU A 7 12.63 5.11 8.41
CA GLU A 7 12.44 3.69 8.15
C GLU A 7 11.44 3.61 7.00
N ASP A 8 11.97 3.32 5.80
CA ASP A 8 11.29 3.11 4.51
C ASP A 8 10.33 1.89 4.52
N SER A 9 9.65 1.64 5.64
CA SER A 9 8.70 0.54 5.79
C SER A 9 7.38 0.93 5.13
N TYR A 10 7.24 0.62 3.85
CA TYR A 10 5.96 0.69 3.15
C TYR A 10 4.96 -0.26 3.82
N LEU A 11 3.86 0.29 4.33
CA LEU A 11 2.82 -0.48 5.01
C LEU A 11 1.76 -0.97 4.03
N TYR A 12 1.54 -0.20 2.96
CA TYR A 12 0.48 -0.45 2.00
C TYR A 12 1.02 -0.49 0.58
N VAL A 13 0.32 -1.22 -0.26
CA VAL A 13 0.66 -1.38 -1.66
C VAL A 13 -0.58 -1.47 -2.50
N ALA A 14 -0.57 -0.83 -3.67
CA ALA A 14 -1.66 -0.91 -4.62
C ALA A 14 -1.14 -1.27 -6.01
N SER A 15 -2.06 -1.65 -6.89
CA SER A 15 -1.76 -1.80 -8.31
C SER A 15 -2.05 -0.49 -9.06
N LYS A 16 -1.23 -0.11 -10.05
CA LYS A 16 -1.51 0.95 -11.03
C LYS A 16 -2.80 0.67 -11.82
N LYS A 17 -3.11 -0.60 -12.05
CA LYS A 17 -4.26 -1.03 -12.85
C LYS A 17 -5.54 -1.22 -12.04
N SER A 18 -5.46 -1.19 -10.71
CA SER A 18 -6.60 -1.40 -9.82
C SER A 18 -6.81 -0.19 -8.91
N LYS A 19 -8.06 0.03 -8.52
CA LYS A 19 -8.38 0.99 -7.45
C LYS A 19 -8.32 0.36 -6.06
N VAL A 20 -7.78 -0.84 -5.94
CA VAL A 20 -7.66 -1.57 -4.67
C VAL A 20 -6.25 -1.47 -4.13
N PHE A 21 -6.12 -1.18 -2.84
CA PHE A 21 -4.87 -1.28 -2.11
C PHE A 21 -4.92 -2.42 -1.09
N HIS A 22 -3.75 -2.90 -0.73
CA HIS A 22 -3.50 -4.07 0.11
C HIS A 22 -2.50 -3.69 1.20
N ASN A 23 -2.46 -4.46 2.28
CA ASN A 23 -1.32 -4.46 3.19
C ASN A 23 -0.12 -5.10 2.48
N ILE A 24 1.10 -4.68 2.82
CA ILE A 24 2.33 -5.28 2.25
C ILE A 24 2.43 -6.79 2.51
N THR A 25 1.78 -7.27 3.58
CA THR A 25 1.73 -8.69 3.97
C THR A 25 0.63 -9.49 3.28
N CYS A 26 -0.16 -8.88 2.40
CA CYS A 26 -1.27 -9.57 1.74
C CYS A 26 -0.78 -10.49 0.62
N GLU A 27 -1.28 -11.73 0.60
CA GLU A 27 -0.94 -12.74 -0.42
C GLU A 27 -1.19 -12.28 -1.86
N HIS A 28 -2.21 -11.44 -2.07
CA HIS A 28 -2.55 -10.91 -3.39
C HIS A 28 -1.46 -10.00 -3.95
N VAL A 29 -0.62 -9.41 -3.10
CA VAL A 29 0.49 -8.54 -3.54
C VAL A 29 1.48 -9.31 -4.39
N ALA A 30 1.76 -10.57 -4.03
CA ALA A 30 2.66 -11.45 -4.78
C ALA A 30 2.14 -11.76 -6.20
N THR A 31 0.83 -11.57 -6.44
CA THR A 31 0.22 -11.75 -7.76
C THR A 31 0.23 -10.48 -8.62
N ILE A 32 0.53 -9.32 -8.03
CA ILE A 32 0.61 -8.06 -8.74
C ILE A 32 2.01 -7.96 -9.36
N LYS A 33 2.07 -7.71 -10.67
CA LYS A 33 3.35 -7.47 -11.35
C LYS A 33 4.08 -6.29 -10.74
N GLU A 34 5.38 -6.42 -10.52
CA GLU A 34 6.24 -5.39 -9.90
C GLU A 34 6.14 -4.03 -10.60
N GLU A 35 6.08 -4.02 -11.94
CA GLU A 35 5.89 -2.80 -12.75
C GLU A 35 4.61 -2.01 -12.40
N ASN A 36 3.61 -2.71 -11.86
CA ASN A 36 2.31 -2.17 -11.50
C ASN A 36 2.19 -1.93 -9.99
N LEU A 37 3.18 -2.27 -9.17
CA LEU A 37 3.15 -1.98 -7.73
C LEU A 37 3.33 -0.47 -7.49
N ILE A 38 2.56 0.05 -6.55
CA ILE A 38 2.68 1.38 -5.98
C ILE A 38 2.71 1.20 -4.47
N TYR A 39 3.78 1.61 -3.83
CA TYR A 39 3.93 1.52 -2.39
C TYR A 39 3.52 2.82 -1.72
N PHE A 40 2.98 2.71 -0.52
CA PHE A 40 2.54 3.83 0.29
C PHE A 40 2.98 3.62 1.74
N GLN A 41 3.32 4.71 2.39
CA GLN A 41 3.83 4.68 3.76
C GLN A 41 2.70 4.82 4.79
N SER A 42 1.56 5.38 4.40
CA SER A 42 0.43 5.60 5.30
C SER A 42 -0.92 5.33 4.66
N LEU A 43 -1.91 5.01 5.52
CA LEU A 43 -3.29 4.80 5.10
C LEU A 43 -3.88 6.10 4.52
N GLU A 44 -3.53 7.24 5.11
CA GLU A 44 -4.00 8.56 4.66
C GLU A 44 -3.55 8.86 3.23
N GLU A 45 -2.29 8.55 2.88
CA GLU A 45 -1.73 8.73 1.53
C GLU A 45 -2.51 7.90 0.50
N VAL A 46 -2.79 6.64 0.84
CA VAL A 46 -3.60 5.75 0.00
C VAL A 46 -5.03 6.26 -0.16
N GLN A 47 -5.66 6.73 0.92
CA GLN A 47 -7.02 7.25 0.87
C GLN A 47 -7.11 8.52 0.03
N LYS A 48 -6.14 9.44 0.18
CA LYS A 48 -5.99 10.63 -0.68
C LYS A 48 -5.83 10.26 -2.15
N SER A 49 -5.23 9.12 -2.44
CA SER A 49 -5.10 8.60 -3.80
C SER A 49 -6.43 8.07 -4.39
N GLY A 50 -7.52 8.03 -3.62
CA GLY A 50 -8.85 7.60 -4.06
C GLY A 50 -8.99 6.07 -4.18
N ARG A 51 -8.12 5.31 -3.51
CA ARG A 51 -8.10 3.85 -3.55
C ARG A 51 -8.90 3.22 -2.41
N ARG A 52 -9.47 2.05 -2.70
CA ARG A 52 -10.35 1.25 -1.84
C ARG A 52 -9.56 0.16 -1.16
N GLY A 53 -9.81 -0.12 0.12
CA GLY A 53 -9.15 -1.21 0.83
C GLY A 53 -9.54 -2.57 0.23
N CYS A 54 -8.58 -3.49 0.18
CA CYS A 54 -8.86 -4.89 -0.14
C CYS A 54 -9.78 -5.47 0.92
N LYS A 55 -10.86 -6.15 0.49
CA LYS A 55 -11.82 -6.77 1.41
C LYS A 55 -11.24 -7.99 2.14
N ASN A 56 -10.22 -8.64 1.58
CA ASN A 56 -9.60 -9.83 2.16
C ASN A 56 -8.62 -9.47 3.27
N CYS A 57 -7.66 -8.58 3.01
CA CYS A 57 -6.67 -8.19 4.01
C CYS A 57 -7.09 -6.99 4.87
N LYS A 58 -8.26 -6.41 4.60
CA LYS A 58 -8.87 -5.28 5.32
C LYS A 58 -7.85 -4.27 5.87
N PRO A 59 -7.11 -3.58 4.99
CA PRO A 59 -6.02 -2.69 5.41
C PRO A 59 -6.50 -1.39 6.11
N GLN A 60 -7.77 -1.31 6.47
CA GLN A 60 -8.45 -0.17 7.09
C GLN A 60 -8.99 -0.48 8.50
N GLU A 61 -8.88 -1.74 8.97
CA GLU A 61 -9.20 -2.14 10.37
C GLU A 61 -7.96 -2.08 11.25
#